data_AF-A0A6L3EU02-F1
#
_entry.id   AF-A0A6L3EU02-F1
#
_cell.length_a   1.000
_cell.length_b   1.000
_cell.length_c   1.000
_cell.angle_alpha   90.00
_cell.angle_beta   90.00
_cell.angle_gamma   90.00
#
_symmetry.space_group_name_H-M   'P 1'
#
loop_
_entity.id
_entity.type
_entity.pdbx_description
1 polymer ?
#
loop_
_entity_poly.entity_id
_entity_poly.type
_entity_poly.pdbx_seq_one_letter_code
_entity_poly.pdbx_strand_id
1 'polypeptide(L)' 'MPELSPKKFVAKWSKIQQKETAVSQSHFNDVCRLVEHKPPLEYDPSGTNFSFETQTVKPDGAKGFADVFFLGHFI' A
#
# COMPACT_ATOMS: atom_id res chain seq x y z
N MET A 1 -12.18 -9.06 14.18
CA MET A 1 -11.09 -8.64 15.09
C MET A 1 -9.95 -8.34 14.17
N PRO A 2 -9.43 -7.10 14.16
CA PRO A 2 -8.41 -6.72 13.21
C PRO A 2 -7.20 -7.65 13.35
N GLU A 3 -6.73 -8.20 12.23
CA GLU A 3 -5.60 -9.13 12.19
C GLU A 3 -4.35 -8.50 12.82
N LEU A 4 -4.25 -7.17 12.73
CA LEU A 4 -3.20 -6.36 13.35
C LEU A 4 -3.81 -5.25 14.22
N SER A 5 -3.41 -5.18 15.49
CA SER A 5 -3.83 -4.08 16.36
C SER A 5 -2.93 -2.85 16.20
N PRO A 6 -3.44 -1.62 16.44
CA PRO A 6 -2.65 -0.39 16.30
C PRO A 6 -1.37 -0.41 17.14
N LYS A 7 -1.45 -0.98 18.35
CA LYS A 7 -0.29 -1.15 19.24
C LYS A 7 0.75 -2.08 18.63
N LYS A 8 0.34 -3.19 18.01
CA LYS A 8 1.27 -4.13 17.34
C LYS A 8 1.90 -3.50 16.09
N PHE A 9 1.12 -2.74 15.32
CA PHE A 9 1.60 -1.99 14.17
C PHE A 9 2.72 -1.02 14.60
N VAL A 10 2.45 -0.13 15.55
CA VAL A 10 3.45 0.84 16.03
C VAL A 10 4.67 0.14 16.62
N ALA A 11 4.49 -0.93 17.39
CA ALA A 11 5.61 -1.67 17.97
C ALA A 11 6.52 -2.35 16.92
N LYS A 12 5.94 -2.80 15.79
CA LYS A 12 6.69 -3.37 14.66
C LYS A 12 7.45 -2.27 13.92
N TRP A 13 6.75 -1.22 13.51
CA TRP A 13 7.29 -0.15 12.66
C TRP A 13 8.26 0.78 13.40
N SER A 14 8.08 0.98 14.71
CA SER A 14 9.02 1.74 15.54
C SER A 14 10.42 1.13 15.62
N LYS A 15 10.59 -0.14 15.28
CA LYS A 15 11.88 -0.85 15.32
C LYS A 15 12.55 -0.96 13.95
N ILE A 16 11.86 -0.60 12.87
CA ILE A 16 12.38 -0.73 11.52
C ILE A 16 13.33 0.44 11.25
N GLN A 17 14.57 0.11 10.92
CA GLN A 17 15.61 1.06 10.52
C GLN A 17 16.00 0.91 9.03
N GLN A 18 15.24 0.11 8.28
CA GLN A 18 15.47 -0.09 6.86
C GLN A 18 15.01 1.13 6.05
N LYS A 19 15.52 1.25 4.82
CA LYS A 19 15.11 2.32 3.90
C LYS A 19 13.60 2.30 3.69
N GLU A 20 12.99 3.48 3.74
CA GLU A 20 11.54 3.67 3.55
C GLU A 20 11.05 3.05 2.25
N THR A 21 11.80 3.21 1.15
CA THR A 21 11.47 2.62 -0.16
C THR A 21 11.46 1.10 -0.17
N ALA A 22 12.24 0.45 0.69
CA ALA A 22 12.29 -1.01 0.77
C ALA A 22 11.14 -1.59 1.61
N VAL A 23 10.55 -0.76 2.48
CA VAL A 23 9.51 -1.20 3.41
C VAL A 23 8.14 -0.59 3.12
N SER A 24 8.01 0.33 2.15
CA SER A 24 6.74 1.02 1.85
C SER A 24 5.62 0.02 1.53
N GLN A 25 5.89 -0.98 0.68
CA GLN A 25 4.92 -2.01 0.31
C GLN A 25 4.48 -2.84 1.53
N SER A 26 5.43 -3.24 2.38
CA SER A 26 5.14 -3.99 3.60
C SER A 26 4.36 -3.15 4.61
N HIS A 27 4.73 -1.87 4.77
CA HIS A 27 4.05 -0.90 5.62
C HIS A 27 2.61 -0.72 5.20
N PHE A 28 2.40 -0.51 3.91
CA PHE A 28 1.07 -0.35 3.35
C PHE A 28 0.23 -1.62 3.53
N ASN A 29 0.81 -2.81 3.34
CA ASN A 29 0.11 -4.07 3.60
C ASN A 29 -0.31 -4.21 5.07
N ASP A 30 0.55 -3.84 6.02
CA ASP A 30 0.19 -3.82 7.44
C ASP A 30 -0.89 -2.77 7.76
N VAL A 31 -0.90 -1.62 7.07
CA VAL A 31 -1.99 -0.62 7.16
C VAL A 31 -3.31 -1.18 6.64
N CYS A 32 -3.31 -1.88 5.50
CA CYS A 32 -4.50 -2.56 4.98
C CYS A 32 -5.07 -3.52 6.02
N ARG A 33 -4.21 -4.36 6.62
CA ARG A 33 -4.62 -5.30 7.68
C ARG A 33 -5.12 -4.63 8.96
N LEU A 34 -4.58 -3.46 9.29
CA LEU A 34 -5.03 -2.65 10.44
C LEU A 34 -6.46 -2.14 10.26
N VAL A 35 -6.86 -1.81 9.02
CA VAL A 35 -8.22 -1.34 8.69
C VAL A 35 -9.14 -2.46 8.18
N GLU A 36 -8.74 -3.73 8.36
CA GLU A 36 -9.48 -4.91 7.87
C GLU A 36 -9.73 -4.90 6.35
N HIS A 37 -8.87 -4.21 5.58
CA HIS A 37 -8.87 -4.19 4.12
C HIS A 37 -7.85 -5.17 3.56
N LYS A 38 -8.17 -5.80 2.42
CA LYS A 38 -7.22 -6.70 1.74
C LYS A 38 -6.07 -5.90 1.12
N PRO A 39 -4.82 -6.35 1.25
CA PRO A 39 -3.71 -5.72 0.53
C PRO A 39 -3.89 -5.87 -0.99
N PRO A 40 -3.25 -5.01 -1.81
CA PRO A 40 -3.40 -5.00 -3.27
C PRO A 40 -3.23 -6.38 -3.91
N LEU A 41 -2.20 -7.12 -3.52
CA LEU A 41 -1.94 -8.46 -4.08
C LEU A 41 -3.05 -9.47 -3.77
N GLU A 42 -3.75 -9.34 -2.65
CA GLU A 42 -4.86 -10.23 -2.28
C GLU A 42 -6.22 -9.73 -2.76
N TYR A 43 -6.35 -8.42 -2.98
CA TYR A 43 -7.55 -7.82 -3.54
C TYR A 43 -7.62 -8.02 -5.06
N ASP A 44 -6.49 -7.79 -5.75
CA ASP A 44 -6.36 -7.86 -7.20
C ASP A 44 -5.00 -8.46 -7.57
N PRO A 45 -4.85 -9.80 -7.54
CA PRO A 45 -3.59 -10.47 -7.89
C PRO A 45 -3.16 -10.23 -9.34
N SER A 46 -4.08 -9.80 -10.21
CA SER A 46 -3.79 -9.41 -11.59
C SER A 46 -3.13 -8.03 -11.71
N GLY A 47 -3.17 -7.21 -10.66
CA GLY A 47 -2.57 -5.88 -10.62
C GLY A 47 -3.14 -4.89 -11.66
N THR A 48 -4.36 -5.11 -12.10
CA THR A 48 -5.06 -4.27 -13.08
C THR A 48 -5.74 -3.08 -12.42
N ASN A 49 -6.24 -3.27 -11.19
CA ASN A 49 -6.98 -2.26 -10.45
C ASN A 49 -6.25 -1.81 -9.18
N PHE A 50 -5.49 -2.69 -8.51
CA PHE A 50 -4.81 -2.35 -7.26
C PHE A 50 -3.39 -2.93 -7.21
N SER A 51 -2.40 -2.06 -7.39
CA SER A 51 -0.99 -2.44 -7.56
C SER A 51 -0.04 -1.48 -6.88
N PHE A 52 1.16 -1.96 -6.57
CA PHE A 52 2.29 -1.11 -6.20
C PHE A 52 3.07 -0.66 -7.44
N GLU A 53 3.74 0.49 -7.35
CA GLU A 53 4.73 0.95 -8.33
C GLU A 53 4.19 1.00 -9.77
N THR A 54 2.98 1.53 -9.94
CA THR A 54 2.31 1.58 -11.24
C THR A 54 2.54 2.92 -11.93
N GLN A 55 2.90 2.85 -13.22
CA GLN A 55 2.83 4.02 -14.09
C GLN A 55 1.37 4.38 -14.32
N THR A 56 0.96 5.50 -13.73
CA THR A 56 -0.37 6.07 -13.91
C THR A 56 -0.28 7.35 -14.73
N VAL A 57 -1.40 7.83 -15.24
CA VAL A 57 -1.49 9.14 -15.86
C VAL A 57 -2.17 10.06 -14.86
N LYS A 58 -1.49 11.15 -14.48
CA LYS A 58 -2.09 12.19 -13.64
C LYS A 58 -3.33 12.74 -14.34
N PRO A 59 -4.30 13.30 -13.60
CA PRO A 59 -5.52 13.87 -14.19
C PRO A 59 -5.23 14.98 -15.21
N ASP A 60 -4.07 15.62 -15.10
CA ASP A 60 -3.57 16.65 -16.04
C ASP A 60 -3.01 16.06 -17.36
N GLY A 61 -3.05 14.74 -17.56
CA GLY A 61 -2.49 14.07 -18.74
C GLY A 61 -0.99 13.82 -18.69
N ALA A 62 -0.30 14.28 -17.64
CA ALA A 62 1.11 14.01 -17.42
C ALA A 62 1.35 12.57 -16.95
N LYS A 63 2.40 11.91 -17.45
CA LYS A 63 2.84 10.60 -16.95
C LYS A 63 3.25 10.75 -15.48
N GLY A 64 2.58 10.00 -14.61
CA GLY A 64 2.85 9.91 -13.19
C GLY A 64 3.39 8.53 -12.82
N PHE A 65 3.92 8.44 -11.60
CA PHE A 65 4.30 7.18 -11.01
C PHE A 65 3.67 7.13 -9.62
N ALA A 66 2.86 6.11 -9.40
CA ALA A 66 2.17 5.88 -8.14
C ALA A 66 2.94 4.82 -7.36
N ASP A 67 3.32 5.12 -6.11
CA ASP A 67 3.84 4.08 -5.20
C ASP A 67 2.74 3.05 -4.92
N VAL A 68 1.49 3.53 -4.78
CA VAL A 68 0.27 2.72 -4.65
C VAL A 68 -0.78 3.24 -5.61
N PHE A 69 -1.21 2.39 -6.54
CA PHE A 69 -2.27 2.68 -7.49
C PHE A 69 -3.51 1.87 -7.14
N PHE A 70 -4.64 2.55 -6.90
CA PHE A 70 -5.95 1.91 -6.80
C PHE A 70 -6.96 2.66 -7.67
N LEU A 71 -7.38 2.02 -8.76
CA LEU A 71 -8.33 2.58 -9.71
C LEU A 71 -9.61 3.06 -9.00
N GLY A 72 -9.93 4.35 -9.14
CA GLY A 72 -11.11 4.97 -8.52
C GLY A 72 -10.90 5.47 -7.08
N HIS A 73 -9.72 5.26 -6.49
CA HIS A 73 -9.41 5.68 -5.13
C HIS A 73 -8.12 6.52 -5.03
N PHE A 74 -6.99 6.01 -5.52
CA PHE A 74 -5.67 6.66 -5.38
C PHE A 74 -4.81 6.49 -6.65
N ILE A 75 -4.04 7.54 -6.99
CA ILE A 75 -3.07 7.61 -8.10
C ILE A 75 -1.82 8.38 -7.69
#